data_AF-A0A1A3CN08-F1
#
_entry.id   AF-A0A1A3CN08-F1
#
_cell.length_a   1.000
_cell.length_b   1.000
_cell.length_c   1.000
_cell.angle_alpha   90.00
_cell.angle_beta   90.00
_cell.angle_gamma   90.00
#
_symmetry.space_group_name_H-M   'P 1'
#
loop_
_entity.id
_entity.type
_entity.pdbx_description
1 polymer ?
#
loop_
_entity_poly.entity_id
_entity_poly.type
_entity_poly.pdbx_seq_one_letter_code
_entity_poly.pdbx_strand_id
1 'polypeptide(L)'
;MFTHRFTTSLAGTAVTAAALGFAALGLAGTAGAGTVDDAFIAQIKADGITPPSNARAISEAHAVCAALDAGQSSAQVYSGVAERTGLSASGAKTFAVDAASAYCPQYVTTT
;
A
#
# COMPACT_ATOMS: atom_id res chain seq x y z
N MET A 1 -27.15 38.79 -16.89
CA MET A 1 -28.08 39.41 -15.93
C MET A 1 -28.17 38.51 -14.71
N PHE A 2 -27.81 39.05 -13.54
CA PHE A 2 -27.92 38.40 -12.22
C PHE A 2 -29.37 38.01 -11.92
N THR A 3 -29.62 36.82 -11.34
CA THR A 3 -30.57 36.71 -10.23
C THR A 3 -30.23 35.50 -9.36
N HIS A 4 -29.72 35.81 -8.17
CA HIS A 4 -29.54 34.90 -7.05
C HIS A 4 -30.85 34.23 -6.62
N ARG A 5 -30.76 32.96 -6.24
CA ARG A 5 -31.69 32.34 -5.30
C ARG A 5 -30.87 31.81 -4.12
N PHE A 6 -30.55 32.72 -3.21
CA PHE A 6 -30.24 32.38 -1.82
C PHE A 6 -31.54 31.90 -1.17
N THR A 7 -31.56 30.67 -0.67
CA THR A 7 -32.51 30.26 0.39
C THR A 7 -31.85 29.18 1.23
N THR A 8 -31.39 29.62 2.39
CA THR A 8 -31.15 28.88 3.63
C THR A 8 -32.23 27.83 3.88
N SER A 9 -31.83 26.61 4.26
CA SER A 9 -32.63 25.79 5.17
C SER A 9 -31.71 24.92 6.03
N LEU A 10 -32.07 24.89 7.31
CA LEU A 10 -31.28 24.42 8.44
C LEU A 10 -31.31 22.90 8.58
N ALA A 11 -30.25 22.39 9.20
CA ALA A 11 -30.15 21.18 10.01
C ALA A 11 -31.36 20.23 10.10
N GLY A 12 -31.15 18.95 9.82
CA GLY A 12 -32.04 17.87 10.27
C GLY A 12 -31.84 16.55 9.53
N THR A 13 -31.06 15.64 10.14
CA THR A 13 -31.18 14.17 10.13
C THR A 13 -31.93 13.48 8.98
N ALA A 14 -31.25 12.60 8.24
CA ALA A 14 -31.62 11.18 8.12
C ALA A 14 -30.69 10.41 7.16
N VAL A 15 -30.38 9.19 7.57
CA VAL A 15 -29.57 8.15 6.95
C VAL A 15 -30.10 7.75 5.56
N THR A 16 -29.20 7.44 4.62
CA THR A 16 -29.15 6.23 3.74
C THR A 16 -28.68 6.53 2.32
N ALA A 17 -28.00 5.53 1.76
CA ALA A 17 -27.41 5.43 0.41
C ALA A 17 -26.04 6.10 0.24
N ALA A 18 -25.02 5.49 0.87
CA ALA A 18 -23.66 5.60 0.35
C ALA A 18 -23.65 4.98 -1.06
N ALA A 19 -23.72 5.83 -2.06
CA ALA A 19 -23.37 5.48 -3.42
C ALA A 19 -21.97 4.85 -3.40
N LEU A 20 -21.80 3.75 -4.12
CA LEU A 20 -20.50 3.17 -4.46
C LEU A 20 -19.76 4.18 -5.34
N GLY A 21 -19.24 5.22 -4.72
CA GLY A 21 -18.26 6.10 -5.31
C GLY A 21 -16.99 5.28 -5.46
N PHE A 22 -16.66 4.94 -6.70
CA PHE A 22 -15.29 4.75 -7.12
C PHE A 22 -14.53 6.03 -6.76
N ALA A 23 -14.05 6.11 -5.52
CA ALA A 23 -13.09 7.11 -5.12
C ALA A 23 -11.84 6.80 -5.91
N ALA A 24 -11.60 7.60 -6.94
CA ALA A 24 -10.28 7.81 -7.47
C ALA A 24 -9.37 8.17 -6.29
N LEU A 25 -8.63 7.20 -5.77
CA LEU A 25 -7.60 7.41 -4.76
C LEU A 25 -6.38 8.02 -5.47
N GLY A 26 -6.56 9.25 -5.94
CA GLY A 26 -5.47 10.20 -6.05
C GLY A 26 -5.10 10.66 -4.64
N LEU A 27 -4.30 9.88 -3.93
CA LEU A 27 -3.60 10.31 -2.73
C LEU A 27 -2.10 10.27 -3.00
N ALA A 28 -1.64 11.30 -3.70
CA ALA A 28 -0.32 11.82 -3.39
C ALA A 28 -0.41 12.44 -1.99
N GLY A 29 0.27 11.85 -1.00
CA GLY A 29 0.58 12.51 0.28
C GLY A 29 -0.02 11.90 1.55
N THR A 30 0.72 10.97 2.16
CA THR A 30 1.03 10.93 3.62
C THR A 30 -0.08 10.78 4.68
N ALA A 31 -1.23 10.17 4.41
CA ALA A 31 -2.24 9.90 5.46
C ALA A 31 -2.29 8.44 6.00
N GLY A 32 -1.39 7.55 5.56
CA GLY A 32 -1.59 6.11 5.71
C GLY A 32 -0.42 5.30 6.26
N ALA A 33 0.52 5.89 7.01
CA ALA A 33 1.64 5.11 7.58
C ALA A 33 1.09 3.93 8.42
N GLY A 34 0.22 4.18 9.40
CA GLY A 34 -0.38 3.09 10.18
C GLY A 34 -1.22 2.11 9.37
N THR A 35 -2.08 2.59 8.47
CA THR A 35 -3.05 1.72 7.77
C THR A 35 -2.41 0.85 6.69
N VAL A 36 -1.44 1.38 5.94
CA VAL A 36 -0.72 0.62 4.90
C VAL A 36 0.26 -0.35 5.55
N ASP A 37 0.99 0.10 6.57
CA ASP A 37 1.91 -0.75 7.33
C ASP A 37 1.15 -1.92 7.95
N ASP A 38 0.04 -1.67 8.64
CA ASP A 38 -0.77 -2.72 9.26
C ASP A 38 -1.37 -3.68 8.23
N ALA A 39 -1.84 -3.18 7.08
CA ALA A 39 -2.34 -4.00 5.99
C ALA A 39 -1.25 -4.89 5.39
N PHE A 40 -0.06 -4.34 5.16
CA PHE A 40 1.10 -5.10 4.69
C PHE A 40 1.49 -6.19 5.68
N ILE A 41 1.58 -5.86 6.98
CA ILE A 41 1.89 -6.84 8.03
C ILE A 41 0.82 -7.93 8.10
N ALA A 42 -0.46 -7.58 7.94
CA ALA A 42 -1.55 -8.55 7.93
C ALA A 42 -1.46 -9.48 6.70
N GLN A 43 -1.14 -8.96 5.52
CA GLN A 43 -0.97 -9.74 4.30
C GLN A 43 0.19 -10.73 4.41
N ILE A 44 1.41 -10.27 4.74
CA ILE A 44 2.56 -11.19 4.83
C ILE A 44 2.32 -12.28 5.89
N LYS A 45 1.62 -11.97 6.98
CA LYS A 45 1.23 -12.99 7.98
C LYS A 45 0.22 -13.99 7.42
N ALA A 46 -0.74 -13.55 6.61
CA ALA A 46 -1.67 -14.43 5.90
C ALA A 46 -0.95 -15.35 4.90
N ASP A 47 0.14 -14.88 4.29
CA ASP A 47 1.02 -15.67 3.44
C ASP A 47 2.01 -16.58 4.20
N GLY A 48 1.90 -16.63 5.53
CA GLY A 48 2.74 -17.46 6.38
C GLY A 48 4.12 -16.87 6.69
N ILE A 49 4.36 -15.61 6.32
CA ILE A 49 5.59 -14.88 6.59
C ILE A 49 5.45 -14.17 7.94
N THR A 50 6.21 -14.63 8.93
CA THR A 50 6.25 -13.99 10.25
C THR A 50 7.55 -13.19 10.40
N PRO A 51 7.51 -11.86 10.30
CA PRO A 51 8.70 -11.05 10.49
C PRO A 51 9.09 -10.98 11.99
N PRO A 52 10.37 -10.73 12.30
CA PRO A 52 10.84 -10.59 13.68
C PRO A 52 10.26 -9.36 14.39
N SER A 53 9.94 -8.30 13.63
CA SER A 53 9.20 -7.15 14.09
C SER A 53 8.50 -6.45 12.92
N ASN A 54 7.39 -5.77 13.20
CA ASN A 54 6.67 -5.01 12.16
C ASN A 54 7.58 -3.95 11.55
N ALA A 55 8.30 -3.20 12.39
CA ALA A 55 9.25 -2.16 11.94
C ALA A 55 10.34 -2.73 11.02
N ARG A 56 10.84 -3.93 11.30
CA ARG A 56 11.79 -4.60 10.40
C ARG A 56 11.11 -4.90 9.07
N ALA A 57 9.95 -5.55 9.05
CA ALA A 57 9.27 -5.87 7.80
C ALA A 57 9.00 -4.62 6.93
N ILE A 58 8.53 -3.53 7.54
CA ILE A 58 8.26 -2.27 6.85
C ILE A 58 9.54 -1.68 6.27
N SER A 59 10.61 -1.58 7.07
CA SER A 59 11.91 -1.13 6.59
C SER A 59 12.41 -1.97 5.42
N GLU A 60 12.16 -3.28 5.47
CA GLU A 60 12.62 -4.20 4.45
C GLU A 60 11.80 -4.11 3.16
N ALA A 61 10.50 -3.81 3.29
CA ALA A 61 9.60 -3.53 2.19
C ALA A 61 9.96 -2.21 1.47
N HIS A 62 10.34 -1.18 2.22
CA HIS A 62 10.85 0.06 1.62
C HIS A 62 12.17 -0.16 0.87
N ALA A 63 13.05 -1.02 1.38
CA ALA A 63 14.29 -1.36 0.67
C ALA A 63 14.04 -2.10 -0.66
N VAL A 64 12.95 -2.88 -0.77
CA VAL A 64 12.50 -3.45 -2.06
C VAL A 64 12.18 -2.35 -3.06
N CYS A 65 11.40 -1.36 -2.64
CA CYS A 65 11.08 -0.22 -3.50
C CYS A 65 12.31 0.60 -3.89
N ALA A 66 13.26 0.81 -2.96
CA ALA A 66 14.52 1.49 -3.27
C ALA A 66 15.37 0.71 -4.28
N ALA A 67 15.41 -0.62 -4.17
CA ALA A 67 16.12 -1.48 -5.11
C ALA A 67 15.49 -1.45 -6.52
N LEU A 68 14.16 -1.45 -6.60
CA LEU A 68 13.42 -1.31 -7.86
C LEU A 68 13.63 0.07 -8.48
N ASP A 69 13.62 1.13 -7.68
CA ASP A 69 13.90 2.50 -8.11
C ASP A 69 15.33 2.67 -8.64
N ALA A 70 16.29 1.99 -8.02
CA ALA A 70 17.66 1.90 -8.50
C ALA A 70 17.82 1.09 -9.81
N GLY A 71 16.73 0.53 -10.36
CA GLY A 71 16.75 -0.25 -11.60
C GLY A 71 17.26 -1.67 -11.42
N GLN A 72 17.29 -2.21 -10.20
CA GLN A 72 17.67 -3.60 -9.99
C GLN A 72 16.64 -4.55 -10.61
N SER A 73 17.12 -5.66 -11.16
CA SER A 73 16.21 -6.70 -11.67
C SER A 73 15.46 -7.35 -10.52
N SER A 74 14.22 -7.79 -10.77
CA SER A 74 13.38 -8.46 -9.78
C SER A 74 14.07 -9.67 -9.15
N ALA A 75 14.90 -10.40 -9.89
CA ALA A 75 15.72 -11.48 -9.34
C ALA A 75 16.72 -10.99 -8.26
N GLN A 76 17.41 -9.87 -8.48
CA GLN A 76 18.33 -9.28 -7.50
C GLN A 76 17.57 -8.79 -6.26
N VAL A 77 16.39 -8.20 -6.46
CA VAL A 77 15.51 -7.76 -5.37
C VAL A 77 15.08 -8.95 -4.52
N TYR A 78 14.62 -10.05 -5.14
CA TYR A 78 14.20 -11.25 -4.42
C TYR A 78 15.36 -11.90 -3.65
N SER A 79 16.55 -11.99 -4.26
CA SER A 79 17.75 -12.46 -3.57
C SER A 79 18.08 -11.58 -2.36
N GLY A 80 18.08 -10.26 -2.52
CA GLY A 80 18.33 -9.33 -1.42
C GLY A 80 17.26 -9.36 -0.32
N VAL A 81 16.01 -9.69 -0.66
CA VAL A 81 14.96 -9.95 0.35
C VAL A 81 15.24 -11.25 1.07
N ALA A 82 15.50 -12.34 0.36
CA ALA A 82 15.80 -13.64 0.95
C ALA A 82 16.98 -13.57 1.93
N GLU A 83 18.07 -12.91 1.53
CA GLU A 83 19.26 -12.73 2.39
C GLU A 83 18.98 -11.94 3.67
N ARG A 84 18.18 -10.87 3.56
CA ARG A 84 17.94 -9.96 4.69
C ARG A 84 16.84 -10.42 5.64
N THR A 85 15.87 -11.17 5.12
CA THR A 85 14.71 -11.67 5.87
C THR A 85 14.84 -13.13 6.28
N GLY A 86 15.76 -13.89 5.67
CA GLY A 86 15.90 -15.33 5.85
C GLY A 86 14.78 -16.15 5.21
N LEU A 87 13.95 -15.54 4.36
CA LEU A 87 12.85 -16.22 3.69
C LEU A 87 13.35 -17.16 2.59
N SER A 88 12.59 -18.23 2.33
CA SER A 88 12.78 -19.06 1.15
C SER A 88 12.58 -18.22 -0.12
N ALA A 89 13.13 -18.65 -1.26
CA ALA A 89 13.00 -17.91 -2.52
C ALA A 89 11.52 -17.62 -2.89
N SER A 90 10.61 -18.53 -2.56
CA SER A 90 9.17 -18.32 -2.77
C SER A 90 8.61 -17.25 -1.83
N GLY A 91 8.96 -17.30 -0.53
CA GLY A 91 8.51 -16.30 0.45
C GLY A 91 9.08 -14.92 0.17
N ALA A 92 10.34 -14.85 -0.28
CA ALA A 92 10.99 -13.60 -0.66
C ALA A 92 10.32 -12.96 -1.89
N LYS A 93 9.88 -13.77 -2.86
CA LYS A 93 9.09 -13.30 -4.00
C LYS A 93 7.74 -12.73 -3.54
N THR A 94 6.98 -13.49 -2.75
CA THR A 94 5.68 -13.05 -2.22
C THR A 94 5.84 -11.74 -1.45
N PHE A 95 6.76 -11.70 -0.48
CA PHE A 95 7.08 -10.50 0.29
C PHE A 95 7.40 -9.30 -0.60
N ALA A 96 8.24 -9.47 -1.63
CA ALA A 96 8.62 -8.39 -2.51
C ALA A 96 7.46 -7.89 -3.38
N VAL A 97 6.56 -8.78 -3.82
CA VAL A 97 5.35 -8.42 -4.57
C VAL A 97 4.37 -7.66 -3.67
N ASP A 98 4.14 -8.11 -2.44
CA ASP A 98 3.25 -7.44 -1.50
C ASP A 98 3.81 -6.09 -1.07
N ALA A 99 5.11 -6.03 -0.81
CA ALA A 99 5.82 -4.79 -0.53
C ALA A 99 5.72 -3.81 -1.70
N ALA A 100 5.94 -4.28 -2.93
CA ALA A 100 5.84 -3.42 -4.10
C ALA A 100 4.39 -2.98 -4.34
N SER A 101 3.40 -3.85 -4.13
CA SER A 101 1.98 -3.50 -4.25
C SER A 101 1.53 -2.49 -3.20
N ALA A 102 2.06 -2.55 -1.98
CA ALA A 102 1.72 -1.66 -0.89
C ALA A 102 2.43 -0.30 -0.96
N TYR A 103 3.73 -0.29 -1.25
CA TYR A 103 4.58 0.91 -1.12
C TYR A 103 5.07 1.49 -2.45
N CYS A 104 5.13 0.70 -3.53
CA CYS A 104 5.58 1.18 -4.84
C CYS A 104 4.80 0.54 -6.00
N PRO A 105 3.46 0.76 -6.05
CA PRO A 105 2.57 0.10 -7.01
C PRO A 105 2.95 0.36 -8.47
N GLN A 106 3.72 1.41 -8.77
CA GLN A 106 4.21 1.70 -10.10
C GLN A 106 5.08 0.59 -10.73
N TYR A 107 5.71 -0.28 -9.92
CA TYR A 107 6.54 -1.37 -10.42
C TYR A 107 5.80 -2.70 -10.58
N VAL A 108 4.57 -2.80 -10.05
CA VAL A 108 3.73 -4.00 -10.16
C VAL A 108 2.47 -3.78 -11.00
N THR A 109 2.05 -2.52 -11.19
CA THR A 109 0.90 -2.15 -12.03
C THR A 109 1.32 -2.01 -13.48
N THR A 110 1.97 -3.05 -14.02
CA THR A 110 2.20 -3.14 -15.46
C THR A 110 0.92 -3.71 -16.07
N THR A 111 0.16 -2.84 -16.74
CA THR A 111 -1.04 -3.21 -17.52
C THR A 111 -0.68 -4.15 -18.66
#